data_AF-A0A434GGE5-F1
#
_entry.id   AF-A0A434GGE5-F1
#
_cell.length_a   1.000
_cell.length_b   1.000
_cell.length_c   1.000
_cell.angle_alpha   90.00
_cell.angle_beta   90.00
_cell.angle_gamma   90.00
#
_symmetry.space_group_name_H-M   'P 1'
#
loop_
_entity.id
_entity.type
_entity.pdbx_description
1 polymer ?
#
loop_
_entity_poly.entity_id
_entity_poly.type
_entity_poly.pdbx_seq_one_letter_code
_entity_poly.pdbx_strand_id
1 'polypeptide(L)' 'QKTLITTNGNSNDITFIDTATDEPVQSLTVGQQPWGVVISIK' A
#
# COMPACT_ATOMS: atom_id res chain seq x y z
N GLN A 1 -5.47 -14.46 6.28
CA GLN A 1 -5.79 -13.39 5.31
C GLN A 1 -4.46 -12.77 4.89
N LYS A 2 -4.25 -12.54 3.59
CA LYS A 2 -3.02 -11.96 3.05
C LYS A 2 -3.34 -10.54 2.55
N THR A 3 -2.41 -9.63 2.72
CA THR A 3 -2.56 -8.23 2.27
C THR A 3 -1.38 -7.86 1.41
N LEU A 4 -1.64 -7.30 0.23
CA LEU A 4 -0.64 -6.67 -0.61
C LEU A 4 -0.59 -5.17 -0.27
N ILE A 5 0.62 -4.62 -0.21
CA ILE A 5 0.85 -3.18 -0.03
C ILE A 5 1.60 -2.68 -1.24
N THR A 6 1.07 -1.64 -1.89
CA THR A 6 1.74 -0.94 -3.00
C THR A 6 1.92 0.54 -2.67
N THR A 7 3.00 1.12 -3.19
CA THR A 7 3.27 2.55 -3.13
C THR A 7 2.90 3.20 -4.45
N ASN A 8 2.16 4.31 -4.40
CA ASN A 8 1.71 5.02 -5.59
C ASN A 8 2.42 6.38 -5.69
N GLY A 9 3.46 6.43 -6.54
CA GLY A 9 4.29 7.63 -6.69
C GLY A 9 3.52 8.88 -7.12
N ASN A 10 2.56 8.74 -8.03
CA ASN A 10 1.84 9.89 -8.59
C ASN A 10 0.77 10.46 -7.65
N SER A 11 0.16 9.63 -6.79
CA SER A 11 -0.90 10.03 -5.86
C SER A 11 -0.40 10.27 -4.43
N ASN A 12 0.88 10.02 -4.14
CA ASN A 12 1.51 10.30 -2.84
C ASN A 12 0.94 9.48 -1.68
N ASP A 13 0.43 8.29 -1.96
CA ASP A 13 -0.19 7.39 -0.99
C ASP A 13 0.31 5.94 -1.12
N ILE A 14 -0.10 5.12 -0.15
CA ILE A 14 0.04 3.66 -0.18
C ILE A 14 -1.35 3.03 -0.15
N THR A 15 -1.51 1.91 -0.85
CA THR A 15 -2.78 1.17 -0.88
C THR A 15 -2.59 -0.23 -0.31
N PHE A 16 -3.51 -0.62 0.57
CA PHE A 16 -3.66 -1.97 1.09
C PHE A 16 -4.72 -2.69 0.27
N ILE A 17 -4.43 -3.91 -0.18
CA ILE A 17 -5.29 -4.70 -1.06
C ILE A 17 -5.54 -6.07 -0.41
N ASP A 18 -6.81 -6.49 -0.32
CA ASP A 18 -7.15 -7.87 0.05
C ASP A 18 -6.93 -8.77 -1.17
N THR A 19 -5.97 -9.68 -1.07
CA THR A 19 -5.60 -10.56 -2.19
C THR A 19 -6.57 -11.73 -2.40
N ALA A 20 -7.61 -11.87 -1.58
CA ALA A 20 -8.68 -12.84 -1.80
C ALA A 20 -9.73 -12.33 -2.79
N THR A 21 -9.95 -11.02 -2.81
CA THR A 21 -10.97 -10.37 -3.66
C THR A 21 -10.36 -9.44 -4.70
N ASP A 22 -9.05 -9.17 -4.63
CA ASP A 22 -8.33 -8.18 -5.44
C ASP A 22 -8.89 -6.76 -5.29
N GLU A 23 -9.46 -6.44 -4.12
CA GLU A 23 -10.08 -5.14 -3.85
C GLU A 23 -9.20 -4.28 -2.93
N PRO A 24 -9.08 -2.96 -3.18
CA PRO A 24 -8.42 -2.04 -2.27
C PRO A 24 -9.26 -1.87 -1.00
N VAL A 25 -8.63 -2.08 0.16
CA VAL A 25 -9.30 -1.96 1.46
C VAL A 25 -9.02 -0.63 2.16
N GLN A 26 -7.87 -0.01 1.86
CA GLN A 26 -7.49 1.27 2.46
C GLN A 26 -6.44 1.98 1.58
N SER A 27 -6.54 3.30 1.49
CA SER A 27 -5.44 4.15 1.01
C SER A 27 -5.01 5.14 2.08
N LEU A 28 -3.70 5.37 2.20
CA LEU A 28 -3.12 6.27 3.19
C LEU A 28 -2.09 7.19 2.54
N THR A 29 -2.35 8.50 2.57
CA THR A 29 -1.37 9.52 2.16
C THR A 29 -0.17 9.48 3.09
N VAL A 30 1.05 9.48 2.53
CA VAL A 30 2.29 9.41 3.32
C VAL A 30 3.20 10.62 3.08
N GLY A 31 3.55 10.89 1.84
CA GLY A 31 4.60 11.83 1.44
C GLY A 31 4.77 11.81 -0.08
N GLN A 32 5.72 12.59 -0.61
CA GLN A 32 5.85 12.73 -2.06
C GLN A 32 6.54 11.52 -2.70
N GLN A 33 5.95 11.00 -3.77
CA GLN A 33 6.52 10.02 -4.69
C GLN A 33 7.10 8.76 -4.02
N PRO A 34 6.31 7.98 -3.26
CA PRO A 34 6.79 6.74 -2.65
C PRO A 34 6.98 5.63 -3.70
N TRP A 35 8.16 5.01 -3.73
CA TRP A 35 8.55 3.99 -4.74
C TRP A 35 8.95 2.64 -4.13
N GLY A 36 9.01 2.54 -2.80
CA GLY A 36 9.39 1.32 -2.11
C GLY A 36 8.77 1.24 -0.74
N VAL A 37 8.56 0.02 -0.27
CA VAL A 37 8.00 -0.28 1.05
C VAL A 37 8.82 -1.40 1.70
N VAL A 38 9.06 -1.27 3.01
CA VAL A 38 9.67 -2.31 3.83
C VAL A 38 8.70 -2.65 4.94
N ILE A 39 8.42 -3.94 5.11
CA ILE A 39 7.63 -4.43 6.24
C ILE A 39 8.59 -4.89 7.32
N SER A 40 8.47 -4.28 8.50
CA SER A 40 9.23 -4.67 9.68
C SER A 40 8.31 -5.42 10.64
N ILE A 41 8.69 -6.66 10.94
CA ILE A 41 8.07 -7.46 12.00
C ILE A 41 8.78 -7.14 13.32
N LYS A 42 8.46 -5.98 13.90
CA LYS A 42 8.92 -5.72 15.27
C LYS A 42 8.07 -6.53 16.26
#